data_AF-A0A1E5Q7N3-F1
#
_entry.id   AF-A0A1E5Q7N3-F1
#
_cell.length_a   1.000
_cell.length_b   1.000
_cell.length_c   1.000
_cell.angle_alpha   90.00
_cell.angle_beta   90.00
_cell.angle_gamma   90.00
#
_symmetry.space_group_name_H-M   'P 1'
#
loop_
_entity.id
_entity.type
_entity.pdbx_description
1 polymer ?
#
loop_
_entity_poly.entity_id
_entity_poly.type
_entity_poly.pdbx_seq_one_letter_code
_entity_poly.pdbx_strand_id
1 'polypeptide(L)' 'MGANATDISNHDAVNYTIMVTANDVTKTIVLDANSDLAEVCEGCEIFMEDGQIVQAKNTDMVIIAGGELSIAE' A
#
# COMPACT_ATOMS: atom_id res chain seq x y z
N MET A 1 0.75 21.97 2.81
CA MET A 1 1.54 20.96 2.10
C MET A 1 0.68 19.71 2.14
N GLY A 2 -0.08 19.48 1.07
CA GLY A 2 -1.16 18.49 1.08
C GLY A 2 -0.57 17.12 0.80
N ALA A 3 -0.53 16.26 1.80
CA ALA A 3 -0.48 14.82 1.58
C ALA A 3 -1.79 14.47 0.86
N ASN A 4 -1.74 14.35 -0.46
CA ASN A 4 -2.87 13.93 -1.31
C ASN A 4 -2.67 12.50 -1.83
N ALA A 5 -1.63 11.83 -1.34
CA ALA A 5 -1.27 10.48 -1.74
C ALA A 5 -1.50 9.51 -0.58
N THR A 6 -1.75 8.25 -0.94
CA THR A 6 -1.89 7.12 -0.04
C THR A 6 -0.53 6.74 0.53
N ASP A 7 -0.49 6.51 1.84
CA ASP A 7 0.68 5.97 2.54
C ASP A 7 0.51 4.45 2.71
N ILE A 8 1.61 3.70 2.74
CA ILE A 8 1.59 2.24 2.93
C ILE A 8 2.57 1.89 4.03
N SER A 9 2.12 1.16 5.05
CA SER A 9 2.93 0.73 6.17
C SER A 9 2.89 -0.79 6.35
N ASN A 10 4.06 -1.39 6.54
CA ASN A 10 4.22 -2.79 6.90
C ASN A 10 4.47 -2.91 8.39
N HIS A 11 3.54 -3.48 9.14
CA HIS A 11 3.69 -3.72 10.58
C HIS A 11 4.21 -5.13 10.88
N ASP A 12 4.48 -5.95 9.87
CA ASP A 12 5.00 -7.29 10.05
C ASP A 12 6.53 -7.34 9.97
N ALA A 13 7.11 -8.38 10.58
CA ALA A 13 8.54 -8.68 10.55
C ALA A 13 8.98 -9.41 9.26
N VAL A 14 8.20 -9.33 8.18
CA VAL A 14 8.49 -9.96 6.88
C VAL A 14 8.37 -8.95 5.76
N ASN A 15 9.09 -9.17 4.67
CA ASN A 15 9.00 -8.33 3.48
C ASN A 15 7.82 -8.78 2.62
N TYR A 16 7.10 -7.84 2.03
CA TYR A 16 6.02 -8.11 1.09
C TYR A 16 6.30 -7.49 -0.26
N THR A 17 5.93 -8.20 -1.33
CA THR A 17 5.82 -7.61 -2.66
C THR A 17 4.39 -7.16 -2.87
N ILE A 18 4.20 -5.88 -3.12
CA ILE A 18 2.90 -5.32 -3.48
C ILE A 18 2.93 -4.79 -4.92
N MET A 19 1.81 -4.86 -5.61
CA MET A 19 1.61 -4.17 -6.87
C MET A 19 0.65 -3.01 -6.65
N VAL A 20 1.04 -1.83 -7.14
CA VAL A 20 0.26 -0.61 -7.03
C VAL A 20 -0.17 -0.20 -8.42
N THR A 21 -1.47 -0.18 -8.68
CA THR A 21 -2.06 0.23 -9.96
C THR A 21 -2.75 1.57 -9.80
N ALA A 22 -2.24 2.59 -10.50
CA ALA A 22 -2.83 3.93 -10.54
C ALA A 22 -2.91 4.42 -11.98
N ASN A 23 -4.07 4.89 -12.43
CA ASN A 23 -4.29 5.38 -13.79
C ASN A 23 -3.82 4.39 -14.88
N ASP A 24 -4.19 3.11 -14.76
CA ASP A 24 -3.78 2.01 -15.65
C ASP A 24 -2.26 1.70 -15.67
N VAL A 25 -1.48 2.31 -14.77
CA VAL A 25 -0.05 2.01 -14.59
C VAL A 25 0.15 1.18 -13.34
N THR A 26 0.57 -0.06 -13.52
CA THR A 26 0.96 -0.96 -12.42
C THR A 26 2.47 -0.86 -12.15
N LYS A 27 2.83 -0.72 -10.87
CA LYS A 27 4.21 -0.75 -10.37
C LYS A 27 4.34 -1.81 -9.29
N THR A 28 5.42 -2.57 -9.30
CA THR A 28 5.74 -3.51 -8.22
C THR A 28 6.68 -2.84 -7.23
N ILE A 29 6.35 -2.92 -5.94
CA ILE A 29 7.12 -2.33 -4.85
C ILE A 29 7.40 -3.43 -3.83
N VAL A 30 8.66 -3.50 -3.38
CA VAL A 30 9.03 -4.35 -2.25
C VAL A 30 8.93 -3.50 -1.00
N LEU A 31 8.06 -3.91 -0.08
CA LEU A 31 7.84 -3.31 1.22
C LEU A 31 8.67 -4.08 2.24
N ASP A 32 9.70 -3.45 2.79
CA ASP A 32 10.55 -4.06 3.81
C ASP A 32 9.76 -4.29 5.12
N ALA A 33 10.21 -5.26 5.92
CA ALA A 33 9.67 -5.52 7.24
C ALA A 33 9.72 -4.27 8.13
N ASN A 34 8.63 -3.98 8.86
CA ASN A 34 8.51 -2.82 9.75
C ASN A 34 8.89 -1.49 9.06
N SER A 35 8.43 -1.27 7.83
CA SER A 35 8.74 -0.07 7.04
C SER A 35 7.51 0.68 6.59
N ASP A 36 7.70 1.98 6.36
CA ASP A 36 6.66 2.90 5.92
C ASP A 36 7.08 3.52 4.58
N LEU A 37 6.15 3.56 3.63
CA LEU A 37 6.25 4.30 2.39
C LEU A 37 5.21 5.41 2.39
N ALA A 38 5.69 6.65 2.34
CA ALA A 38 4.82 7.81 2.22
C ALA A 38 4.62 8.19 0.74
N GLU A 39 3.47 8.78 0.45
CA GLU A 39 3.13 9.38 -0.84
C GLU A 39 3.24 8.41 -2.03
N VAL A 40 2.75 7.17 -1.88
CA VAL A 40 2.95 6.10 -2.85
C VAL A 40 2.14 6.32 -4.14
N CYS A 41 0.89 6.75 -4.01
CA CYS A 41 -0.03 6.91 -5.14
C CYS A 41 -1.16 7.89 -4.80
N GLU A 42 -1.78 8.52 -5.79
CA GLU A 42 -3.01 9.30 -5.59
C GLU A 42 -4.20 8.51 -6.12
N GLY A 43 -4.87 7.76 -5.23
CA GLY A 43 -6.03 6.94 -5.60
C GLY A 43 -5.63 5.72 -6.42
N CYS A 44 -5.33 4.61 -5.74
CA CYS A 44 -4.80 3.43 -6.39
C CYS A 44 -5.31 2.12 -5.81
N GLU A 45 -5.13 1.07 -6.60
CA GLU A 45 -5.40 -0.30 -6.18
C GLU A 45 -4.10 -0.97 -5.78
N ILE A 46 -4.04 -1.48 -4.55
CA ILE A 46 -2.87 -2.17 -4.01
C ILE A 46 -3.20 -3.65 -3.92
N PHE A 47 -2.36 -4.46 -4.56
CA PHE A 47 -2.49 -5.90 -4.65
C PHE A 47 -1.32 -6.57 -3.92
N MET A 48 -1.60 -7.62 -3.16
CA MET A 48 -0.58 -8.52 -2.61
C MET A 48 -0.49 -9.81 -3.44
N GLU A 49 0.65 -10.50 -3.40
CA GLU A 49 0.85 -11.78 -4.12
C GLU A 49 -0.14 -12.89 -3.73
N ASP A 50 -0.71 -12.82 -2.53
CA ASP A 50 -1.77 -13.73 -2.03
C ASP A 50 -3.14 -13.51 -2.72
N GLY A 51 -3.27 -12.47 -3.56
CA GLY A 51 -4.51 -12.12 -4.27
C GLY A 51 -5.41 -11.15 -3.52
N GLN A 52 -4.97 -10.67 -2.34
CA GLN A 52 -5.64 -9.60 -1.62
C GLN A 52 -5.52 -8.27 -2.38
N ILE A 53 -6.59 -7.48 -2.36
CA ILE A 53 -6.68 -6.17 -3.02
C ILE A 53 -7.35 -5.17 -2.09
N VAL A 54 -6.81 -3.95 -2.03
CA VAL A 54 -7.46 -2.80 -1.41
C VAL A 54 -7.47 -1.63 -2.39
N GLN A 55 -8.58 -0.90 -2.42
CA GLN A 55 -8.72 0.32 -3.22
C GLN A 55 -8.55 1.52 -2.30
N ALA A 56 -7.36 2.08 -2.26
CA ALA A 56 -7.03 3.22 -1.42
C ALA A 56 -7.33 4.52 -2.15
N LYS A 57 -7.98 5.45 -1.46
CA LYS A 57 -8.20 6.82 -1.90
C LYS A 57 -7.01 7.68 -1.52
N ASN A 58 -6.97 8.87 -2.11
CA ASN A 58 -6.11 9.95 -1.68
C ASN A 58 -6.26 10.13 -0.17
N THR A 59 -5.13 10.29 0.53
CA THR A 59 -5.03 10.44 2.00
C THR A 59 -5.29 9.20 2.84
N ASP A 60 -5.68 8.06 2.25
CA ASP A 60 -5.81 6.81 3.01
C ASP A 60 -4.44 6.29 3.45
N MET A 61 -4.41 5.58 4.58
CA MET A 61 -3.25 4.83 5.03
C MET A 61 -3.51 3.35 4.87
N VAL A 62 -2.74 2.66 4.04
CA VAL A 62 -2.80 1.20 3.90
C VAL A 62 -1.84 0.56 4.87
N ILE A 63 -2.32 -0.41 5.62
CA ILE A 63 -1.54 -1.14 6.62
C ILE A 63 -1.53 -2.61 6.24
N ILE A 64 -0.35 -3.22 6.27
CA ILE A 64 -0.16 -4.67 6.21
C ILE A 64 0.19 -5.15 7.60
N ALA A 65 -0.70 -5.94 8.19
CA ALA A 65 -0.51 -6.52 9.52
C ALA A 65 -1.08 -7.94 9.58
N GLY A 66 -0.29 -8.88 10.10
CA GLY A 66 -0.66 -10.29 10.13
C GLY A 66 -0.82 -10.92 8.75
N GLY A 67 -0.18 -10.35 7.71
CA GLY A 67 -0.36 -10.78 6.32
C GLY A 67 -1.69 -10.35 5.68
N GLU A 68 -2.41 -9.40 6.28
CA GLU A 68 -3.66 -8.86 5.74
C GLU A 68 -3.49 -7.39 5.31
N LEU A 69 -3.97 -7.04 4.13
CA LEU A 69 -4.11 -5.65 3.65
C LEU A 69 -5.36 -5.02 4.22
N SER A 70 -5.22 -3.88 4.88
CA SER A 70 -6.32 -3.08 5.43
C SER A 70 -6.14 -1.59 5.16
N ILE A 71 -7.24 -0.84 5.10
CA ILE A 71 -7.22 0.62 5.06
C ILE A 71 -7.50 1.15 6.47
N ALA A 72 -6.61 2.00 6.98
CA ALA A 72 -6.82 2.81 8.16
C ALA A 72 -7.31 4.20 7.73
N GLU A 73 -8.48 4.60 8.23
CA GLU A 73 -9.08 5.94 8.06
C GLU A 73 -8.58 6.93 9.14
#